data_AF-A0A7X9E2U6-F1
#
_entry.id   AF-A0A7X9E2U6-F1
#
_cell.length_a   1.000
_cell.length_b   1.000
_cell.length_c   1.000
_cell.angle_alpha   90.00
_cell.angle_beta   90.00
_cell.angle_gamma   90.00
#
_symmetry.space_group_name_H-M   'P 1'
#
loop_
_entity.id
_entity.type
_entity.pdbx_description
1 polymer ?
#
loop_
_entity_poly.entity_id
_entity_poly.type
_entity_poly.pdbx_seq_one_letter_code
_entity_poly.pdbx_strand_id
1 'polypeptide(L)'
;EFENGSYIQTALLDGVPGNLENPYGTQIILNKNDGLLVINEMGIVNSEEEQLKSKIAFGGWIYTAKSEVNNLNIFSLSPNYQNNYGFYFTAESAFYSPHENSNLGLNGFVRIGYANPQVNPVDFYLGTGFKFSGLFGTDNNELGLAIAFSHNSQGFRNIAELNGELIKPYEINLEATFLMPLTPYLIIQPDIQYIINPSYCTNSNSAFVISSRIQLHF
;
A
#
# COMPACT_ATOMS: atom_id res chain seq x y z
N GLU A 1 0.34 -13.90 -20.53
CA GLU A 1 -0.61 -12.88 -21.01
C GLU A 1 -1.51 -13.50 -22.05
N PHE A 2 -2.81 -13.22 -22.00
CA PHE A 2 -3.75 -13.59 -23.05
C PHE A 2 -3.71 -12.52 -24.16
N GLU A 3 -4.11 -12.87 -25.37
CA GLU A 3 -4.07 -12.00 -26.57
C GLU A 3 -4.78 -10.64 -26.41
N ASN A 4 -5.62 -10.47 -25.38
CA ASN A 4 -6.41 -9.27 -25.13
C ASN A 4 -5.88 -8.39 -23.97
N GLY A 5 -4.60 -8.52 -23.60
CA GLY A 5 -4.01 -7.75 -22.48
C GLY A 5 -4.49 -8.18 -21.09
N SER A 6 -5.18 -9.32 -20.98
CA SER A 6 -5.55 -9.90 -19.69
C SER A 6 -4.49 -10.88 -19.18
N TYR A 7 -4.43 -11.07 -17.87
CA TYR A 7 -3.53 -12.02 -17.24
C TYR A 7 -4.15 -12.62 -15.98
N ILE A 8 -3.62 -13.80 -15.62
CA ILE A 8 -3.75 -14.40 -14.30
C ILE A 8 -2.35 -14.82 -13.86
N GLN A 9 -2.02 -14.57 -12.61
CA GLN A 9 -0.74 -14.93 -12.03
C GLN A 9 -0.89 -15.42 -10.60
N THR A 10 -0.02 -16.36 -10.23
CA THR A 10 0.06 -16.93 -8.89
C THR A 10 1.49 -16.87 -8.41
N ALA A 11 1.70 -16.40 -7.18
CA ALA A 11 2.99 -16.43 -6.51
C ALA A 11 2.90 -17.30 -5.25
N LEU A 12 3.93 -18.12 -5.04
CA LEU A 12 4.16 -18.89 -3.82
C LEU A 12 5.45 -18.38 -3.19
N LEU A 13 5.34 -17.76 -2.03
CA LEU A 13 6.44 -17.14 -1.31
C LEU A 13 6.58 -17.79 0.06
N ASP A 14 7.78 -17.70 0.63
CA ASP A 14 8.00 -18.08 2.03
C ASP A 14 7.17 -17.19 2.97
N GLY A 15 6.54 -17.80 3.98
CA GLY A 15 5.58 -17.11 4.85
C GLY A 15 6.22 -16.11 5.82
N VAL A 16 7.51 -16.29 6.15
CA VAL A 16 8.27 -15.38 7.01
C VAL A 16 9.66 -15.18 6.39
N PRO A 17 9.78 -14.31 5.37
CA PRO A 17 11.03 -14.18 4.65
C PRO A 17 12.14 -13.62 5.55
N GLY A 18 13.22 -14.41 5.70
CA GLY A 18 14.45 -13.99 6.38
C GLY A 18 14.52 -14.40 7.85
N ASN A 19 15.21 -13.62 8.68
CA ASN A 19 15.33 -13.87 10.12
C ASN A 19 14.84 -12.66 10.92
N LEU A 20 13.74 -12.84 11.65
CA LEU A 20 13.18 -11.78 12.51
C LEU A 20 14.15 -11.35 13.63
N GLU A 21 15.02 -12.24 14.10
CA GLU A 21 16.03 -11.95 15.14
C GLU A 21 17.30 -11.30 14.57
N ASN A 22 17.51 -11.38 13.25
CA ASN A 22 18.63 -10.71 12.57
C ASN A 22 18.14 -10.06 11.26
N PRO A 23 17.45 -8.91 11.36
CA PRO A 23 16.80 -8.25 10.22
C PRO A 23 17.79 -7.70 9.18
N TYR A 24 19.08 -7.60 9.52
CA TYR A 24 20.14 -7.14 8.60
C TYR A 24 20.91 -8.31 7.93
N GLY A 25 20.54 -9.56 8.21
CA GLY A 25 21.16 -10.73 7.61
C GLY A 25 20.76 -10.92 6.14
N THR A 26 21.67 -11.46 5.33
CA THR A 26 21.42 -11.83 3.92
C THR A 26 21.09 -13.32 3.74
N GLN A 27 20.82 -14.00 4.85
CA GLN A 27 20.52 -15.42 4.89
C GLN A 27 19.14 -15.74 4.32
N ILE A 28 19.10 -16.78 3.48
CA ILE A 28 17.85 -17.37 3.01
C ILE A 28 17.53 -18.52 3.98
N ILE A 29 16.48 -18.33 4.78
CA ILE A 29 15.97 -19.34 5.72
C ILE A 29 14.60 -19.75 5.21
N LEU A 30 14.40 -21.06 5.01
CA LEU A 30 13.11 -21.63 4.67
C LEU A 30 12.73 -22.56 5.82
N ASN A 31 11.84 -22.13 6.71
CA ASN A 31 11.38 -22.95 7.82
C ASN A 31 10.02 -23.57 7.49
N LYS A 32 9.88 -24.88 7.76
CA LYS A 32 8.61 -25.58 7.58
C LYS A 32 7.46 -24.98 8.38
N ASN A 33 7.76 -24.27 9.48
CA ASN A 33 6.76 -23.65 10.35
C ASN A 33 6.29 -22.28 9.84
N ASP A 34 7.03 -21.64 8.92
CA ASP A 34 6.68 -20.33 8.37
C ASP A 34 5.45 -20.43 7.46
N GLY A 35 5.23 -21.61 6.88
CA GLY A 35 4.21 -21.82 5.87
C GLY A 35 4.55 -21.06 4.58
N LEU A 36 3.53 -20.85 3.75
CA LEU A 36 3.63 -20.15 2.49
C LEU A 36 2.69 -18.96 2.48
N LEU A 37 3.12 -17.87 1.85
CA LEU A 37 2.24 -16.82 1.35
C LEU A 37 1.86 -17.16 -0.09
N VAL A 38 0.58 -17.42 -0.31
CA VAL A 38 0.01 -17.69 -1.63
C VAL A 38 -0.75 -16.47 -2.10
N ILE A 39 -0.37 -15.91 -3.24
CA ILE A 39 -1.02 -14.74 -3.85
C ILE A 39 -1.56 -15.15 -5.21
N ASN A 40 -2.79 -14.76 -5.51
CA ASN A 40 -3.38 -14.88 -6.84
C ASN A 40 -3.87 -13.51 -7.29
N GLU A 41 -3.59 -13.15 -8.53
CA GLU A 41 -4.05 -11.92 -9.14
C GLU A 41 -4.57 -12.19 -10.55
N MET A 42 -5.66 -11.54 -10.89
CA MET A 42 -6.15 -11.45 -12.25
C MET A 42 -6.34 -9.99 -12.63
N GLY A 43 -6.02 -9.65 -13.86
CA GLY A 43 -6.13 -8.28 -14.30
C GLY A 43 -6.24 -8.14 -15.81
N ILE A 44 -6.55 -6.91 -16.20
CA ILE A 44 -6.62 -6.47 -17.58
C ILE A 44 -5.75 -5.22 -17.67
N VAL A 45 -4.88 -5.19 -18.67
CA VAL A 45 -4.06 -4.06 -19.05
C VAL A 45 -4.42 -3.73 -20.49
N ASN A 46 -4.69 -2.47 -20.79
CA ASN A 46 -4.92 -2.07 -22.17
C ASN A 46 -3.64 -2.27 -23.00
N SER A 47 -3.81 -2.52 -24.31
CA SER A 47 -2.71 -2.76 -25.25
C SER A 47 -1.67 -1.64 -25.18
N GLU A 48 -0.40 -1.99 -25.44
CA GLU A 48 0.69 -1.00 -25.49
C GLU A 48 0.47 0.10 -26.54
N GLU A 49 -0.32 -0.18 -27.58
CA GLU A 49 -0.70 0.75 -28.66
C GLU A 49 -1.78 1.77 -28.27
N GLU A 50 -2.42 1.64 -27.10
CA GLU A 50 -3.40 2.63 -26.66
C GLU A 50 -2.72 3.88 -26.05
N GLN A 51 -3.11 5.05 -26.55
CA GLN A 51 -2.65 6.35 -26.05
C GLN A 51 -2.94 6.55 -24.54
N LEU A 52 -4.04 6.00 -24.03
CA LEU A 52 -4.42 6.08 -22.63
C LEU A 52 -4.29 4.70 -21.97
N LYS A 53 -3.11 4.45 -21.39
CA LYS A 53 -2.85 3.20 -20.67
C LYS A 53 -3.73 3.09 -19.44
N SER A 54 -4.34 1.93 -19.26
CA SER A 54 -5.08 1.60 -18.05
C SER A 54 -4.78 0.17 -17.60
N LYS A 55 -4.88 -0.04 -16.29
CA LYS A 55 -4.76 -1.36 -15.66
C LYS A 55 -5.83 -1.48 -14.61
N ILE A 56 -6.51 -2.62 -14.59
CA ILE A 56 -7.43 -3.02 -13.53
C ILE A 56 -7.02 -4.41 -13.06
N ALA A 57 -6.88 -4.62 -11.76
CA ALA A 57 -6.54 -5.91 -11.21
C ALA A 57 -7.28 -6.17 -9.90
N PHE A 58 -7.62 -7.44 -9.69
CA PHE A 58 -8.17 -7.95 -8.46
C PHE A 58 -7.32 -9.14 -8.03
N GLY A 59 -7.01 -9.23 -6.75
CA GLY A 59 -6.23 -10.32 -6.22
C GLY A 59 -6.59 -10.67 -4.78
N GLY A 60 -6.07 -11.81 -4.35
CA GLY A 60 -6.24 -12.35 -3.02
C GLY A 60 -4.97 -13.02 -2.54
N TRP A 61 -4.77 -13.00 -1.23
CA TRP A 61 -3.62 -13.62 -0.60
C TRP A 61 -4.03 -14.40 0.64
N ILE A 62 -3.27 -15.44 0.97
CA ILE A 62 -3.46 -16.27 2.16
C ILE A 62 -2.12 -16.81 2.66
N TYR A 63 -1.94 -16.83 3.97
CA TYR A 63 -0.87 -17.56 4.64
C TYR A 63 -1.35 -18.96 4.99
N THR A 64 -0.54 -19.98 4.70
CA THR A 64 -0.85 -21.37 5.07
C THR A 64 -0.59 -21.64 6.55
N ALA A 65 0.35 -20.90 7.17
CA ALA A 65 0.53 -20.90 8.61
C ALA A 65 -0.53 -20.01 9.26
N LYS A 66 -1.03 -20.43 10.44
CA LYS A 66 -1.99 -19.63 11.20
C LYS A 66 -1.27 -18.53 11.97
N SER A 67 -1.88 -17.36 12.04
CA SER A 67 -1.37 -16.23 12.80
C SER A 67 -2.12 -16.10 14.12
N GLU A 68 -1.42 -15.55 15.12
CA GLU A 68 -2.03 -15.20 16.39
C GLU A 68 -3.11 -14.12 16.18
N VAL A 69 -4.18 -14.23 16.96
CA VAL A 69 -5.33 -13.32 16.88
C VAL A 69 -5.04 -12.05 17.67
N ASN A 70 -5.30 -10.89 17.08
CA ASN A 70 -5.31 -9.58 17.73
C ASN A 70 -6.56 -9.40 18.62
N ASN A 71 -6.92 -10.39 19.43
CA ASN A 71 -8.02 -10.30 20.37
C ASN A 71 -7.67 -11.12 21.61
N LEU A 72 -7.47 -10.41 22.72
CA LEU A 72 -7.25 -11.05 24.00
C LEU A 72 -8.58 -11.55 24.55
N ASN A 73 -8.83 -12.85 24.38
CA ASN A 73 -9.89 -13.50 25.12
C ASN A 73 -9.38 -13.77 26.55
N ILE A 74 -9.67 -12.85 27.47
CA ILE A 74 -9.24 -12.87 28.88
C ILE A 74 -9.63 -14.13 29.67
N PHE A 75 -10.49 -14.98 29.10
CA PHE A 75 -10.89 -16.29 29.66
C PHE A 75 -10.16 -17.49 29.04
N SER A 76 -9.32 -17.29 28.02
CA SER A 76 -8.53 -18.33 27.36
C SER A 76 -7.04 -18.13 27.67
N LEU A 77 -6.45 -19.07 28.41
CA LEU A 77 -5.01 -19.13 28.67
C LEU A 77 -4.19 -19.63 27.46
N SER A 78 -4.83 -19.93 26.33
CA SER A 78 -4.18 -20.40 25.12
C SER A 78 -4.31 -19.36 24.00
N PRO A 79 -3.21 -19.05 23.27
CA PRO A 79 -3.26 -18.19 22.10
C PRO A 79 -4.25 -18.75 21.08
N ASN A 80 -5.16 -17.91 20.60
CA ASN A 80 -6.06 -18.28 19.51
C ASN A 80 -5.33 -18.02 18.20
N TYR A 81 -5.43 -18.97 17.26
CA TYR A 81 -4.78 -18.88 15.96
C TYR A 81 -5.83 -18.92 14.85
N GLN A 82 -5.75 -17.97 13.92
CA GLN A 82 -6.68 -17.82 12.80
C GLN A 82 -5.91 -17.81 11.48
N ASN A 83 -6.62 -18.11 10.38
CA ASN A 83 -6.05 -18.01 9.04
C ASN A 83 -5.84 -16.53 8.71
N ASN A 84 -4.67 -16.18 8.17
CA ASN A 84 -4.42 -14.82 7.72
C ASN A 84 -4.62 -14.73 6.21
N TYR A 85 -5.52 -13.87 5.76
CA TYR A 85 -5.89 -13.72 4.36
C TYR A 85 -6.38 -12.31 4.08
N GLY A 86 -6.43 -11.96 2.80
CA GLY A 86 -7.00 -10.70 2.35
C GLY A 86 -7.28 -10.70 0.86
N PHE A 87 -7.90 -9.61 0.41
CA PHE A 87 -8.18 -9.36 -1.00
C PHE A 87 -7.93 -7.89 -1.31
N TYR A 88 -7.66 -7.61 -2.57
CA TYR A 88 -7.39 -6.26 -3.01
C TYR A 88 -7.90 -6.04 -4.42
N PHE A 89 -8.15 -4.77 -4.71
CA PHE A 89 -8.50 -4.26 -6.01
C PHE A 89 -7.62 -3.05 -6.31
N THR A 90 -7.11 -2.94 -7.51
CA THR A 90 -6.42 -1.75 -7.98
C THR A 90 -6.88 -1.40 -9.38
N ALA A 91 -7.03 -0.10 -9.64
CA ALA A 91 -7.19 0.42 -10.97
C ALA A 91 -6.34 1.68 -11.14
N GLU A 92 -5.73 1.84 -12.29
CA GLU A 92 -5.00 3.04 -12.70
C GLU A 92 -5.33 3.34 -14.16
N SER A 93 -5.44 4.62 -14.49
CA SER A 93 -5.74 5.05 -15.85
C SER A 93 -5.06 6.38 -16.13
N ALA A 94 -4.49 6.51 -17.32
CA ALA A 94 -4.30 7.80 -17.95
C ALA A 94 -5.67 8.33 -18.38
N PHE A 95 -6.00 9.55 -17.96
CA PHE A 95 -7.21 10.27 -18.38
C PHE A 95 -6.91 11.25 -19.51
N TYR A 96 -5.67 11.73 -19.59
CA TYR A 96 -5.24 12.67 -20.60
C TYR A 96 -3.75 12.46 -20.93
N SER A 97 -3.43 12.48 -22.22
CA SER A 97 -2.08 12.57 -22.74
C SER A 97 -2.15 13.26 -24.12
N PRO A 98 -1.38 14.32 -24.41
CA PRO A 98 -1.51 15.09 -25.65
C PRO A 98 -1.21 14.30 -26.94
N HIS A 99 -0.32 13.32 -26.86
CA HIS A 99 0.05 12.42 -27.96
C HIS A 99 0.62 11.12 -27.37
N GLU A 100 0.72 10.09 -28.19
CA GLU A 100 1.33 8.82 -27.82
C GLU A 100 2.77 9.04 -27.31
N ASN A 101 3.13 8.43 -26.17
CA ASN A 101 4.41 8.61 -25.48
C ASN A 101 4.71 10.03 -24.94
N SER A 102 3.70 10.88 -24.76
CA SER A 102 3.91 12.18 -24.10
C SER A 102 4.22 12.01 -22.61
N ASN A 103 5.21 12.75 -22.10
CA ASN A 103 5.44 12.89 -20.66
C ASN A 103 4.41 13.81 -19.98
N LEU A 104 3.58 14.50 -20.76
CA LEU A 104 2.48 15.32 -20.27
C LEU A 104 1.24 14.46 -20.06
N GLY A 105 0.54 14.66 -18.96
CA GLY A 105 -0.70 13.94 -18.76
C GLY A 105 -1.35 14.07 -17.40
N LEU A 106 -2.55 13.51 -17.31
CA LEU A 106 -3.28 13.31 -16.08
C LEU A 106 -3.49 11.80 -15.91
N ASN A 107 -3.01 11.26 -14.81
CA ASN A 107 -3.28 9.90 -14.39
C ASN A 107 -4.06 9.91 -13.08
N GLY A 108 -4.86 8.88 -12.85
CA GLY A 108 -5.37 8.61 -11.51
C GLY A 108 -5.32 7.14 -11.18
N PHE A 109 -5.40 6.86 -9.89
CA PHE A 109 -5.36 5.50 -9.36
C PHE A 109 -6.35 5.34 -8.22
N VAL A 110 -6.78 4.11 -8.02
CA VAL A 110 -7.50 3.65 -6.82
C VAL A 110 -6.93 2.30 -6.39
N ARG A 111 -6.83 2.12 -5.07
CA ARG A 111 -6.40 0.90 -4.41
C ARG A 111 -7.34 0.63 -3.25
N ILE A 112 -7.90 -0.56 -3.19
CA ILE A 112 -8.77 -1.02 -2.11
C ILE A 112 -8.18 -2.32 -1.58
N GLY A 113 -8.09 -2.45 -0.26
CA GLY A 113 -7.59 -3.64 0.40
C GLY A 113 -8.47 -4.02 1.58
N TYR A 114 -8.65 -5.32 1.76
CA TYR A 114 -9.22 -5.90 2.97
C TYR A 114 -8.29 -6.99 3.49
N ALA A 115 -8.17 -7.10 4.80
CA ALA A 115 -7.43 -8.15 5.47
C ALA A 115 -8.23 -8.68 6.66
N ASN A 116 -8.00 -9.95 7.04
CA ASN A 116 -8.70 -10.56 8.16
C ASN A 116 -8.57 -9.69 9.44
N PRO A 117 -9.67 -9.12 9.98
CA PRO A 117 -9.64 -8.21 11.13
C PRO A 117 -9.28 -8.88 12.44
N GLN A 118 -9.32 -10.22 12.50
CA GLN A 118 -8.88 -10.97 13.66
C GLN A 118 -7.36 -11.02 13.78
N VAL A 119 -6.62 -10.80 12.69
CA VAL A 119 -5.15 -10.95 12.64
C VAL A 119 -4.45 -9.64 12.32
N ASN A 120 -5.06 -8.78 11.49
CA ASN A 120 -4.39 -7.60 10.97
C ASN A 120 -4.80 -6.34 11.76
N PRO A 121 -3.85 -5.46 12.12
CA PRO A 121 -4.14 -4.17 12.75
C PRO A 121 -4.96 -3.25 11.86
N VAL A 122 -4.72 -3.28 10.56
CA VAL A 122 -5.51 -2.58 9.54
C VAL A 122 -6.27 -3.65 8.76
N ASP A 123 -7.60 -3.60 8.83
CA ASP A 123 -8.49 -4.57 8.16
C ASP A 123 -9.08 -4.04 6.86
N PHE A 124 -9.04 -2.73 6.65
CA PHE A 124 -9.49 -2.09 5.41
C PHE A 124 -8.62 -0.88 5.05
N TYR A 125 -8.34 -0.75 3.76
CA TYR A 125 -7.60 0.36 3.18
C TYR A 125 -8.26 0.85 1.89
N LEU A 126 -8.30 2.16 1.70
CA LEU A 126 -8.64 2.83 0.44
C LEU A 126 -7.60 3.90 0.17
N GLY A 127 -6.92 3.83 -0.97
CA GLY A 127 -6.02 4.87 -1.47
C GLY A 127 -6.47 5.33 -2.84
N THR A 128 -6.52 6.63 -3.08
CA THR A 128 -6.85 7.19 -4.39
C THR A 128 -6.13 8.51 -4.61
N GLY A 129 -5.88 8.87 -5.85
CA GLY A 129 -5.18 10.10 -6.16
C GLY A 129 -5.03 10.37 -7.64
N PHE A 130 -4.46 11.53 -7.91
CA PHE A 130 -4.14 12.00 -9.24
C PHE A 130 -2.66 12.38 -9.34
N LYS A 131 -2.11 12.17 -10.53
CA LYS A 131 -0.78 12.63 -10.92
C LYS A 131 -0.92 13.53 -12.14
N PHE A 132 -0.39 14.74 -12.05
CA PHE A 132 -0.31 15.70 -13.15
C PHE A 132 1.14 15.79 -13.60
N SER A 133 1.40 15.47 -14.85
CA SER A 133 2.75 15.43 -15.41
C SER A 133 2.97 16.62 -16.35
N GLY A 134 4.13 17.24 -16.21
CA GLY A 134 4.61 18.37 -17.01
C GLY A 134 3.85 19.68 -16.85
N LEU A 135 3.58 20.03 -15.59
CA LEU A 135 3.09 21.36 -15.23
C LEU A 135 4.15 22.44 -15.49
N PHE A 136 3.74 23.70 -15.56
CA PHE A 136 4.65 24.87 -15.64
C PHE A 136 5.62 24.88 -16.84
N GLY A 137 5.31 24.17 -17.93
CA GLY A 137 6.08 24.21 -19.18
C GLY A 137 7.36 23.38 -19.18
N THR A 138 7.54 22.50 -18.19
CA THR A 138 8.62 21.51 -18.19
C THR A 138 8.04 20.11 -18.22
N ASP A 139 8.35 19.32 -19.22
CA ASP A 139 7.71 18.01 -19.43
C ASP A 139 8.11 16.94 -18.40
N ASN A 140 9.00 17.26 -17.45
CA ASN A 140 9.63 16.28 -16.56
C ASN A 140 9.21 16.41 -15.09
N ASN A 141 8.39 17.39 -14.73
CA ASN A 141 7.89 17.52 -13.35
C ASN A 141 6.59 16.75 -13.15
N GLU A 142 6.29 16.38 -11.91
CA GLU A 142 5.04 15.70 -11.58
C GLU A 142 4.46 16.26 -10.28
N LEU A 143 3.18 16.60 -10.27
CA LEU A 143 2.41 16.91 -9.06
C LEU A 143 1.53 15.70 -8.71
N GLY A 144 1.72 15.15 -7.51
CA GLY A 144 0.87 14.12 -6.95
C GLY A 144 -0.07 14.70 -5.91
N LEU A 145 -1.35 14.34 -5.97
CA LEU A 145 -2.35 14.59 -4.93
C LEU A 145 -3.02 13.27 -4.56
N ALA A 146 -3.04 12.90 -3.29
CA ALA A 146 -3.59 11.63 -2.86
C ALA A 146 -4.34 11.70 -1.53
N ILE A 147 -5.25 10.75 -1.34
CA ILE A 147 -5.97 10.48 -0.12
C ILE A 147 -5.77 9.00 0.20
N ALA A 148 -5.36 8.70 1.43
CA ALA A 148 -5.36 7.36 1.99
C ALA A 148 -6.28 7.30 3.21
N PHE A 149 -7.12 6.28 3.27
CA PHE A 149 -7.98 5.93 4.40
C PHE A 149 -7.61 4.53 4.87
N SER A 150 -7.33 4.38 6.16
CA SER A 150 -7.13 3.07 6.79
C SER A 150 -8.08 2.91 7.97
N HIS A 151 -8.75 1.77 8.06
CA HIS A 151 -9.54 1.39 9.24
C HIS A 151 -8.72 0.44 10.11
N ASN A 152 -8.60 0.79 11.38
CA ASN A 152 -7.98 -0.05 12.39
C ASN A 152 -8.97 -1.17 12.76
N SER A 153 -8.53 -2.41 12.96
CA SER A 153 -9.43 -3.48 13.35
C SER A 153 -9.88 -3.32 14.81
N GLN A 154 -11.08 -3.79 15.14
CA GLN A 154 -11.61 -3.71 16.50
C GLN A 154 -10.70 -4.45 17.49
N GLY A 155 -10.17 -5.61 17.11
CA GLY A 155 -9.29 -6.40 17.96
C GLY A 155 -8.02 -5.63 18.34
N PHE A 156 -7.37 -5.02 17.35
CA PHE A 156 -6.19 -4.18 17.56
C PHE A 156 -6.48 -3.00 18.49
N ARG A 157 -7.60 -2.29 18.29
CA ARG A 157 -8.01 -1.19 19.18
C ARG A 157 -8.24 -1.65 20.62
N ASN A 158 -8.91 -2.79 20.82
CA ASN A 158 -9.18 -3.32 22.16
C ASN A 158 -7.88 -3.64 22.90
N ILE A 159 -6.91 -4.26 22.21
CA ILE A 159 -5.60 -4.56 22.80
C ILE A 159 -4.86 -3.28 23.17
N ALA A 160 -4.88 -2.28 22.29
CA ALA A 160 -4.25 -0.99 22.55
C ALA A 160 -4.88 -0.29 23.78
N GLU A 161 -6.21 -0.30 23.88
CA GLU A 161 -6.93 0.30 25.02
C GLU A 161 -6.55 -0.35 26.35
N LEU A 162 -6.37 -1.67 26.39
CA LEU A 162 -5.89 -2.38 27.57
C LEU A 162 -4.46 -1.98 27.98
N ASN A 163 -3.65 -1.56 27.02
CA ASN A 163 -2.30 -1.03 27.25
C ASN A 163 -2.28 0.48 27.55
N GLY A 164 -3.45 1.11 27.69
CA GLY A 164 -3.58 2.55 27.95
C GLY A 164 -3.48 3.43 26.70
N GLU A 165 -3.56 2.84 25.50
CA GLU A 165 -3.48 3.56 24.23
C GLU A 165 -4.87 3.68 23.58
N LEU A 166 -5.30 4.91 23.27
CA LEU A 166 -6.57 5.16 22.59
C LEU A 166 -6.39 5.29 21.07
N ILE A 167 -6.36 4.16 20.38
CA ILE A 167 -6.29 4.12 18.91
C ILE A 167 -7.65 4.45 18.29
N LYS A 168 -7.66 5.40 17.35
CA LYS A 168 -8.87 5.82 16.64
C LYS A 168 -9.34 4.74 15.64
N PRO A 169 -10.64 4.68 15.29
CA PRO A 169 -11.13 3.67 14.35
C PRO A 169 -10.56 3.76 12.94
N TYR A 170 -10.17 4.96 12.51
CA TYR A 170 -9.62 5.20 11.19
C TYR A 170 -8.57 6.29 11.23
N GLU A 171 -7.71 6.30 10.22
CA GLU A 171 -6.73 7.35 9.91
C GLU A 171 -6.94 7.80 8.47
N ILE A 172 -6.83 9.10 8.21
CA ILE A 172 -6.91 9.68 6.86
C ILE A 172 -5.67 10.51 6.60
N ASN A 173 -4.96 10.22 5.50
CA ASN A 173 -3.78 10.95 5.08
C ASN A 173 -4.08 11.67 3.78
N LEU A 174 -3.98 12.99 3.79
CA LEU A 174 -4.01 13.83 2.60
C LEU A 174 -2.57 14.15 2.23
N GLU A 175 -2.17 13.87 1.00
CA GLU A 175 -0.79 14.01 0.53
C GLU A 175 -0.72 14.90 -0.71
N ALA A 176 0.28 15.78 -0.74
CA ALA A 176 0.67 16.55 -1.92
C ALA A 176 2.18 16.46 -2.12
N THR A 177 2.62 16.01 -3.29
CA THR A 177 4.05 15.91 -3.65
C THR A 177 4.35 16.60 -4.95
N PHE A 178 5.56 17.13 -5.08
CA PHE A 178 6.00 17.75 -6.34
C PHE A 178 7.39 17.26 -6.73
N LEU A 179 7.47 16.41 -7.75
CA LEU A 179 8.73 15.87 -8.27
C LEU A 179 9.42 16.90 -9.18
N MET A 180 10.63 17.29 -8.80
CA MET A 180 11.47 18.26 -9.50
C MET A 180 12.81 17.63 -9.90
N PRO A 181 12.98 17.23 -11.17
CA PRO A 181 14.29 16.86 -11.68
C PRO A 181 15.12 18.13 -11.85
N LEU A 182 16.16 18.29 -11.02
CA LEU A 182 17.05 19.44 -11.07
C LEU A 182 18.18 19.22 -12.09
N THR A 183 18.66 17.98 -12.19
CA THR A 183 19.65 17.53 -13.18
C THR A 183 19.34 16.07 -13.57
N PRO A 184 19.98 15.49 -14.61
CA PRO A 184 19.84 14.07 -14.92
C PRO A 184 20.22 13.10 -13.80
N TYR A 185 20.95 13.58 -12.78
CA TYR A 185 21.47 12.78 -11.68
C TYR A 185 20.80 13.11 -10.34
N LEU A 186 19.99 14.17 -10.27
CA LEU A 186 19.41 14.68 -9.03
C LEU A 186 17.94 15.04 -9.20
N ILE A 187 17.08 14.37 -8.43
CA ILE A 187 15.66 14.66 -8.32
C ILE A 187 15.35 15.02 -6.86
N ILE A 188 14.56 16.07 -6.65
CA ILE A 188 14.01 16.43 -5.34
C ILE A 188 12.49 16.36 -5.42
N GLN A 189 11.86 15.73 -4.44
CA GLN A 189 10.43 15.61 -4.32
C GLN A 189 9.98 16.02 -2.90
N PRO A 190 9.73 17.32 -2.65
CA PRO A 190 9.01 17.77 -1.47
C PRO A 190 7.64 17.09 -1.37
N ASP A 191 7.23 16.89 -0.13
CA ASP A 191 6.02 16.20 0.26
C ASP A 191 5.39 16.91 1.47
N ILE A 192 4.08 17.12 1.42
CA ILE A 192 3.31 17.67 2.52
C ILE A 192 2.15 16.73 2.80
N GLN A 193 2.00 16.35 4.06
CA GLN A 193 0.92 15.49 4.51
C GLN A 193 0.13 16.11 5.64
N TYR A 194 -1.19 15.97 5.57
CA TYR A 194 -2.09 16.25 6.67
C TYR A 194 -2.80 14.96 7.08
N ILE A 195 -2.50 14.51 8.30
CA ILE A 195 -2.94 13.24 8.86
C ILE A 195 -4.03 13.52 9.88
N ILE A 196 -5.20 12.91 9.70
CA ILE A 196 -6.34 12.99 10.61
C ILE A 196 -6.40 11.67 11.36
N ASN A 197 -6.53 11.74 12.68
CA ASN A 197 -6.56 10.59 13.59
C ASN A 197 -5.35 9.65 13.43
N PRO A 198 -4.11 10.16 13.60
CA PRO A 198 -2.91 9.33 13.52
C PRO A 198 -2.96 8.17 14.52
N SER A 199 -2.87 6.93 14.02
CA SER A 199 -3.14 5.69 14.77
C SER A 199 -2.15 5.46 15.92
N TYR A 200 -0.90 5.91 15.76
CA TYR A 200 0.17 5.79 16.77
C TYR A 200 0.49 7.13 17.47
N CYS A 201 -0.36 8.14 17.35
CA CYS A 201 -0.24 9.40 18.06
C CYS A 201 -1.58 9.78 18.71
N THR A 202 -1.86 9.17 19.85
CA THR A 202 -3.16 9.26 20.54
C THR A 202 -3.42 10.62 21.21
N ASN A 203 -2.39 11.44 21.39
CA ASN A 203 -2.45 12.75 22.05
C ASN A 203 -2.91 13.88 21.12
N SER A 204 -3.02 13.66 19.81
CA SER A 204 -3.46 14.66 18.84
C SER A 204 -4.54 14.11 17.92
N ASN A 205 -5.48 14.98 17.52
CA ASN A 205 -6.49 14.63 16.52
C ASN A 205 -5.96 14.74 15.09
N SER A 206 -4.85 15.45 14.89
CA SER A 206 -4.22 15.58 13.58
C SER A 206 -2.72 15.84 13.67
N ALA A 207 -2.03 15.58 12.57
CA ALA A 207 -0.62 15.92 12.38
C ALA A 207 -0.41 16.56 11.02
N PHE A 208 0.48 17.55 10.97
CA PHE A 208 0.94 18.16 9.73
C PHE A 208 2.42 17.85 9.57
N VAL A 209 2.78 17.25 8.43
CA VAL A 209 4.13 16.76 8.16
C VAL A 209 4.63 17.42 6.88
N ILE A 210 5.86 17.92 6.93
CA ILE A 210 6.61 18.35 5.74
C ILE A 210 7.82 17.44 5.63
N SER A 211 8.02 16.86 4.45
CA SER A 211 9.14 16.01 4.15
C SER A 211 9.70 16.30 2.76
N SER A 212 10.84 15.68 2.43
CA SER A 212 11.39 15.75 1.08
C SER A 212 12.17 14.47 0.78
N ARG A 213 11.96 13.92 -0.42
CA ARG A 213 12.73 12.80 -0.95
C ARG A 213 13.78 13.32 -1.92
N ILE A 214 15.01 12.86 -1.76
CA ILE A 214 16.13 13.15 -2.67
C ILE A 214 16.52 11.84 -3.35
N GLN A 215 16.61 11.84 -4.67
CA GLN A 215 17.07 10.71 -5.47
C GLN A 215 18.34 11.09 -6.23
N LEU A 216 19.34 10.23 -6.16
CA LEU A 216 20.62 10.36 -6.85
C LEU A 216 20.81 9.17 -7.80
N HIS A 217 21.14 9.47 -9.05
CA HIS A 217 21.50 8.48 -10.05
C HIS A 217 23.00 8.62 -10.35
N PHE A 218 23.73 7.50 -10.26
CA PHE A 218 25.17 7.42 -10.51
C PHE A 218 25.46 6.56 -11.74
#